data_AF-A0A1H3S3X7-F1
#
_entry.id   AF-A0A1H3S3X7-F1
#
_cell.length_a   1.000
_cell.length_b   1.000
_cell.length_c   1.000
_cell.angle_alpha   90.00
_cell.angle_beta   90.00
_cell.angle_gamma   90.00
#
_symmetry.space_group_name_H-M   'P 1'
#
loop_
_entity.id
_entity.type
_entity.pdbx_description
1 polymer ?
#
loop_
_entity_poly.entity_id
_entity_poly.type
_entity_poly.pdbx_seq_one_letter_code
_entity_poly.pdbx_strand_id
1 'polypeptide(L)'
;MGQLQQIVADAMDGEKPVSQLLRAVQVLAVRGDVDDLAEWVKKERDGYAAGEAIPRYRGPDIAHVYANLNGPYGASATNMLLPESLFPEDFAKMFRFEFRQPIAELEALIKSDQDKLEAPWSGNAIAWVNSQIDRGEVTLIEGMYLASARRVVSVGRVISVIDAVRNRILDLALELEKVAPRLDEANVQAVAEREQVSAVFQTIVNAENAYVGNNQTAVHYEVQVIPGDTESLTRFLEGIRGASEDDKLELIAAAEAAREAGPDAVEEDSRLMAAMKKVGSVAGKIGQEAAGVALKLALQRWLGGS
;
A
#
# COMPACT_ATOMS: atom_id res chain seq x y z
N MET A 1 23.09 16.01 18.68
CA MET A 1 22.56 15.37 17.47
C MET A 1 21.07 15.65 17.44
N GLY A 2 20.57 16.10 16.30
CA GLY A 2 19.13 16.34 16.12
C GLY A 2 18.35 15.04 16.24
N GLN A 3 17.07 15.12 16.66
CA GLN A 3 16.23 13.94 16.83
C GLN A 3 16.00 13.19 15.50
N LEU A 4 15.94 13.91 14.38
CA LEU A 4 15.85 13.33 13.03
C LEU A 4 17.10 12.53 12.66
N GLN A 5 18.29 13.06 12.91
CA GLN A 5 19.56 12.37 12.66
C GLN A 5 19.70 11.09 13.48
N GLN A 6 19.18 11.08 14.72
CA GLN A 6 19.15 9.87 15.53
C GLN A 6 18.20 8.82 14.94
N ILE A 7 17.04 9.23 14.41
CA ILE A 7 16.10 8.30 13.76
C ILE A 7 16.71 7.73 12.48
N VAL A 8 17.40 8.54 11.67
CA VAL A 8 18.12 8.05 10.48
C VAL A 8 19.19 7.04 10.89
N ALA A 9 20.04 7.37 11.87
CA ALA A 9 21.07 6.47 12.36
C ALA A 9 20.48 5.16 12.91
N ASP A 10 19.38 5.24 13.65
CA ASP A 10 18.72 4.08 14.24
C ASP A 10 17.98 3.25 13.20
N ALA A 11 17.48 3.86 12.12
CA ALA A 11 16.83 3.15 11.02
C ALA A 11 17.85 2.40 10.15
N MET A 12 19.04 2.98 9.97
CA MET A 12 20.19 2.32 9.32
C MET A 12 20.75 1.15 10.15
N ASP A 13 20.55 1.18 11.47
CA ASP A 13 20.89 0.09 12.36
C ASP A 13 19.84 -1.03 12.28
N GLY A 14 20.16 -2.09 11.52
CA GLY A 14 19.31 -3.25 11.33
C GLY A 14 19.03 -4.07 12.60
N GLU A 15 19.81 -3.89 13.67
CA GLU A 15 19.60 -4.61 14.93
C GLU A 15 18.53 -3.97 15.81
N LYS A 16 18.29 -2.66 15.64
CA LYS A 16 17.31 -1.94 16.46
C LYS A 16 15.88 -2.32 16.08
N PRO A 17 15.01 -2.65 17.05
CA PRO A 17 13.61 -2.93 16.75
C PRO A 17 12.90 -1.70 16.16
N VAL A 18 12.14 -1.91 15.08
CA VAL A 18 11.24 -0.93 14.47
C VAL A 18 10.21 -0.42 15.49
N SER A 19 9.80 -1.26 16.44
CA SER A 19 8.93 -0.82 17.54
C SER A 19 9.55 0.30 18.41
N GLN A 20 10.88 0.39 18.51
CA GLN A 20 11.56 1.52 19.17
C GLN A 20 11.60 2.76 18.27
N LEU A 21 11.90 2.58 16.98
CA LEU A 21 11.89 3.65 15.99
C LEU A 21 10.52 4.36 15.93
N LEU A 22 9.43 3.58 15.89
CA LEU A 22 8.07 4.12 15.89
C LEU A 22 7.76 4.98 17.12
N ARG A 23 8.35 4.70 18.28
CA ARG A 23 8.20 5.58 19.47
C ARG A 23 8.90 6.92 19.27
N ALA A 24 10.07 6.94 18.66
CA ALA A 24 10.78 8.17 18.34
C ALA A 24 10.02 9.01 17.30
N VAL A 25 9.46 8.35 16.28
CA VAL A 25 8.61 9.00 15.26
C VAL A 25 7.31 9.53 15.88
N GLN A 26 6.70 8.83 16.84
CA GLN A 26 5.52 9.35 17.56
C GLN A 26 5.80 10.70 18.22
N VAL A 27 6.97 10.84 18.88
CA VAL A 27 7.35 12.09 19.54
C VAL A 27 7.51 13.21 18.51
N LEU A 28 8.08 12.91 17.34
CA LEU A 28 8.16 13.89 16.25
C LEU A 28 6.79 14.25 15.69
N ALA A 29 5.91 13.28 15.46
CA ALA A 29 4.58 13.52 14.93
C ALA A 29 3.76 14.46 15.83
N VAL A 30 3.83 14.25 17.15
CA VAL A 30 3.13 15.10 18.14
C VAL A 30 3.76 16.49 18.22
N ARG A 31 5.09 16.62 18.11
CA ARG A 31 5.76 17.93 18.14
C ARG A 31 5.57 18.73 16.85
N GLY A 32 5.53 18.04 15.72
CA GLY A 32 5.26 18.62 14.40
C GLY A 32 3.78 18.93 14.17
N ASP A 33 2.88 18.51 15.06
CA ASP A 33 1.43 18.66 14.94
C ASP A 33 0.88 18.08 13.63
N VAL A 34 1.31 16.86 13.31
CA VAL A 34 0.93 16.14 12.08
C VAL A 34 0.11 14.91 12.47
N ASP A 35 -1.20 15.11 12.52
CA ASP A 35 -2.16 14.11 13.00
C ASP A 35 -2.13 12.81 12.18
N ASP A 36 -2.04 12.92 10.85
CA ASP A 36 -1.98 11.76 9.95
C ASP A 36 -0.79 10.83 10.26
N LEU A 37 0.39 11.42 10.53
CA LEU A 37 1.59 10.68 10.89
C LEU A 37 1.43 10.05 12.28
N ALA A 38 0.87 10.79 13.23
CA ALA A 38 0.61 10.29 14.58
C ALA A 38 -0.37 9.10 14.56
N GLU A 39 -1.39 9.16 13.71
CA GLU A 39 -2.37 8.10 13.51
C GLU A 39 -1.73 6.86 12.87
N TRP A 40 -0.93 7.02 11.81
CA TRP A 40 -0.21 5.90 11.19
C TRP A 40 0.74 5.21 12.17
N VAL A 41 1.55 5.98 12.92
CA VAL A 41 2.44 5.42 13.95
C VAL A 41 1.65 4.63 14.99
N LYS A 42 0.50 5.16 15.42
CA LYS A 42 -0.37 4.47 16.37
C LYS A 42 -0.87 3.14 15.81
N LYS A 43 -1.34 3.11 14.55
CA LYS A 43 -1.80 1.87 13.90
C LYS A 43 -0.69 0.84 13.72
N GLU A 44 0.51 1.27 13.34
CA GLU A 44 1.67 0.38 13.23
C GLU A 44 2.08 -0.22 14.59
N ARG A 45 1.89 0.55 15.68
CA ARG A 45 2.21 0.12 17.04
C ARG A 45 1.14 -0.73 17.70
N ASP A 46 -0.13 -0.37 17.56
CA ASP A 46 -1.25 -1.00 18.27
C ASP A 46 -1.96 -2.07 17.42
N GLY A 47 -1.67 -2.10 16.11
CA GLY A 47 -2.33 -2.96 15.14
C GLY A 47 -3.54 -2.30 14.49
N TYR A 48 -4.06 -2.98 13.48
CA TYR A 48 -5.18 -2.53 12.65
C TYR A 48 -6.47 -3.25 13.05
N ALA A 49 -7.57 -2.52 13.20
CA ALA A 49 -8.85 -3.12 13.55
C ALA A 49 -9.40 -3.97 12.38
N ALA A 50 -10.30 -4.91 12.67
CA ALA A 50 -10.96 -5.70 11.63
C ALA A 50 -11.79 -4.81 10.70
N GLY A 51 -11.62 -4.96 9.38
CA GLY A 51 -12.33 -4.17 8.37
C GLY A 51 -11.75 -2.78 8.10
N GLU A 52 -10.72 -2.37 8.86
CA GLU A 52 -10.00 -1.13 8.60
C GLU A 52 -9.10 -1.26 7.36
N ALA A 53 -8.88 -0.15 6.66
CA ALA A 53 -7.89 -0.08 5.59
C ALA A 53 -6.49 -0.33 6.16
N ILE A 54 -5.74 -1.19 5.49
CA ILE A 54 -4.35 -1.50 5.85
C ILE A 54 -3.43 -1.05 4.72
N PRO A 55 -2.17 -0.69 5.03
CA PRO A 55 -1.20 -0.39 4.02
C PRO A 55 -0.90 -1.58 3.09
N ARG A 56 -0.59 -1.33 1.81
CA ARG A 56 -0.35 -2.41 0.83
C ARG A 56 0.76 -3.39 1.24
N TYR A 57 1.82 -2.90 1.86
CA TYR A 57 2.91 -3.74 2.38
C TYR A 57 2.47 -4.70 3.49
N ARG A 58 1.28 -4.51 4.07
CA ARG A 58 0.63 -5.42 5.04
C ARG A 58 -0.28 -6.46 4.38
N GLY A 59 -0.53 -6.36 3.07
CA GLY A 59 -1.37 -7.28 2.29
C GLY A 59 -2.50 -6.55 1.53
N PRO A 60 -3.56 -7.26 1.12
CA PRO A 60 -3.71 -8.71 1.15
C PRO A 60 -2.80 -9.40 0.11
N ASP A 61 -2.18 -10.50 0.51
CA ASP A 61 -1.39 -11.36 -0.38
C ASP A 61 -2.00 -12.77 -0.46
N ILE A 62 -1.58 -13.54 -1.47
CA ILE A 62 -2.03 -14.92 -1.66
C ILE A 62 -1.07 -15.86 -0.94
N ALA A 63 -1.59 -16.67 -0.03
CA ALA A 63 -0.87 -17.73 0.67
C ALA A 63 -0.99 -19.06 -0.09
N HIS A 64 0.04 -19.87 0.02
CA HIS A 64 -0.06 -21.28 -0.36
C HIS A 64 -0.93 -22.03 0.65
N VAL A 65 -1.91 -22.80 0.16
CA VAL A 65 -2.75 -23.64 0.99
C VAL A 65 -2.37 -25.09 0.77
N TYR A 66 -2.00 -25.76 1.86
CA TYR A 66 -1.73 -27.19 1.85
C TYR A 66 -2.86 -27.95 2.52
N ALA A 67 -3.26 -29.05 1.90
CA ALA A 67 -4.37 -29.87 2.31
C ALA A 67 -3.96 -31.33 2.53
N ASN A 68 -4.68 -31.96 3.45
CA ASN A 68 -4.70 -33.41 3.60
C ASN A 68 -6.10 -33.89 3.20
N LEU A 69 -6.14 -34.91 2.35
CA LEU A 69 -7.35 -35.55 1.90
C LEU A 69 -7.41 -36.99 2.39
N ASN A 70 -8.61 -37.44 2.72
CA ASN A 70 -8.89 -38.81 3.13
C ASN A 70 -9.88 -39.44 2.15
N GLY A 71 -9.64 -40.70 1.79
CA GLY A 71 -10.47 -41.48 0.90
C GLY A 71 -10.86 -42.84 1.49
N PRO A 72 -11.63 -43.64 0.74
CA PRO A 72 -12.05 -44.97 1.16
C PRO A 72 -10.87 -45.91 1.35
N TYR A 73 -11.08 -46.97 2.14
CA TYR A 73 -10.08 -48.02 2.42
C TYR A 73 -8.76 -47.51 3.02
N GLY A 74 -8.78 -46.35 3.69
CA GLY A 74 -7.58 -45.76 4.31
C GLY A 74 -6.67 -45.02 3.34
N ALA A 75 -7.12 -44.76 2.11
CA ALA A 75 -6.38 -43.90 1.19
C ALA A 75 -6.24 -42.49 1.76
N SER A 76 -5.06 -41.89 1.64
CA SER A 76 -4.83 -40.50 2.04
C SER A 76 -3.83 -39.82 1.11
N ALA A 77 -4.04 -38.53 0.88
CA ALA A 77 -3.11 -37.66 0.18
C ALA A 77 -2.74 -36.53 1.13
N THR A 78 -1.46 -36.44 1.51
CA THR A 78 -0.99 -35.47 2.51
C THR A 78 -0.20 -34.35 1.87
N ASN A 79 -0.30 -33.14 2.43
CA ASN A 79 0.45 -31.95 2.03
C ASN A 79 0.30 -31.60 0.53
N MET A 80 -0.91 -31.78 -0.01
CA MET A 80 -1.26 -31.40 -1.37
C MET A 80 -1.45 -29.89 -1.46
N LEU A 81 -0.81 -29.23 -2.42
CA LEU A 81 -1.05 -27.82 -2.71
C LEU A 81 -2.44 -27.67 -3.35
N LEU A 82 -3.28 -26.82 -2.78
CA LEU A 82 -4.57 -26.45 -3.36
C LEU A 82 -4.40 -25.19 -4.22
N PRO A 83 -4.68 -25.25 -5.54
CA PRO A 83 -4.77 -24.05 -6.37
C PRO A 83 -6.05 -23.26 -6.06
N GLU A 84 -5.94 -21.94 -5.92
CA GLU A 84 -7.09 -21.03 -5.74
C GLU A 84 -8.10 -21.15 -6.90
N SER A 85 -7.61 -21.43 -8.11
CA SER A 85 -8.42 -21.56 -9.33
C SER A 85 -9.43 -22.71 -9.31
N LEU A 86 -9.30 -23.67 -8.39
CA LEU A 86 -10.28 -24.75 -8.22
C LEU A 86 -11.53 -24.31 -7.46
N PHE A 87 -11.52 -23.10 -6.89
CA PHE A 87 -12.59 -22.62 -6.02
C PHE A 87 -13.29 -21.41 -6.65
N PRO A 88 -14.60 -21.22 -6.36
CA PRO A 88 -15.33 -20.01 -6.72
C PRO A 88 -14.67 -18.75 -6.15
N GLU A 89 -14.85 -17.60 -6.82
CA GLU A 89 -14.27 -16.31 -6.39
C GLU A 89 -14.65 -15.92 -4.95
N ASP A 90 -15.85 -16.28 -4.49
CA ASP A 90 -16.28 -16.01 -3.13
C ASP A 90 -15.39 -16.69 -2.07
N PHE A 91 -14.74 -17.80 -2.44
CA PHE A 91 -13.85 -18.57 -1.58
C PHE A 91 -12.38 -18.16 -1.71
N ALA A 92 -12.02 -17.30 -2.68
CA ALA A 92 -10.68 -16.74 -2.87
C ALA A 92 -10.11 -16.10 -1.59
N LYS A 93 -10.99 -15.55 -0.74
CA LYS A 93 -10.61 -14.94 0.55
C LYS A 93 -9.92 -15.92 1.49
N MET A 94 -10.18 -17.22 1.37
CA MET A 94 -9.54 -18.28 2.18
C MET A 94 -8.09 -18.55 1.80
N PHE A 95 -7.67 -18.08 0.62
CA PHE A 95 -6.28 -18.12 0.15
C PHE A 95 -5.54 -16.83 0.49
N ARG A 96 -6.25 -15.77 0.87
CA ARG A 96 -5.64 -14.47 1.16
C ARG A 96 -5.25 -14.35 2.63
N PHE A 97 -4.23 -13.55 2.89
CA PHE A 97 -3.80 -13.19 4.23
C PHE A 97 -3.30 -11.75 4.28
N GLU A 98 -3.36 -11.17 5.47
CA GLU A 98 -2.96 -9.80 5.77
C GLU A 98 -2.41 -9.75 7.20
N PHE A 99 -1.48 -8.83 7.46
CA PHE A 99 -0.86 -8.66 8.78
C PHE A 99 -1.44 -7.46 9.49
N ARG A 100 -2.40 -7.69 10.39
CA ARG A 100 -3.02 -6.64 11.20
C ARG A 100 -2.37 -6.44 12.56
N GLN A 101 -1.46 -7.32 12.97
CA GLN A 101 -0.87 -7.31 14.30
C GLN A 101 0.05 -6.09 14.53
N PRO A 102 0.25 -5.65 15.78
CA PRO A 102 1.34 -4.76 16.18
C PRO A 102 2.69 -5.14 15.55
N ILE A 103 3.51 -4.16 15.14
CA ILE A 103 4.88 -4.44 14.69
C ILE A 103 5.67 -5.25 15.72
N ALA A 104 5.50 -4.96 17.02
CA ALA A 104 6.21 -5.68 18.07
C ALA A 104 5.86 -7.18 18.11
N GLU A 105 4.65 -7.57 17.72
CA GLU A 105 4.24 -8.97 17.61
C GLU A 105 4.90 -9.62 16.39
N LEU A 106 4.96 -8.92 15.26
CA LEU A 106 5.65 -9.40 14.06
C LEU A 106 7.17 -9.57 14.31
N GLU A 107 7.80 -8.65 15.05
CA GLU A 107 9.19 -8.77 15.50
C GLU A 107 9.40 -9.99 16.38
N ALA A 108 8.45 -10.28 17.27
CA ALA A 108 8.50 -11.47 18.13
C ALA A 108 8.33 -12.77 17.32
N LEU A 109 7.52 -12.76 16.26
CA LEU A 109 7.33 -13.92 15.38
C LEU A 109 8.62 -14.31 14.65
N ILE A 110 9.43 -13.34 14.20
CA ILE A 110 10.71 -13.62 13.52
C ILE A 110 11.76 -14.20 14.48
N LYS A 111 11.66 -13.91 15.77
CA LYS A 111 12.56 -14.48 16.79
C LYS A 111 12.25 -15.95 17.11
N SER A 112 11.15 -16.49 16.60
CA SER A 112 10.90 -17.92 16.68
C SER A 112 11.74 -18.67 15.64
N ASP A 113 12.30 -19.83 16.00
CA ASP A 113 13.07 -20.70 15.08
C ASP A 113 12.17 -21.38 14.01
N GLN A 114 11.06 -20.77 13.62
CA GLN A 114 10.16 -21.27 12.61
C GLN A 114 10.40 -20.55 11.28
N ASP A 115 10.60 -21.31 10.20
CA ASP A 115 10.74 -20.72 8.84
C ASP A 115 9.39 -20.35 8.21
N LYS A 116 8.29 -20.85 8.77
CA LYS A 116 6.93 -20.71 8.23
C LYS A 116 5.89 -20.55 9.32
N LEU A 117 4.91 -19.72 9.03
CA LEU A 117 3.70 -19.54 9.82
C LEU A 117 2.56 -20.32 9.19
N GLU A 118 1.84 -21.07 10.01
CA GLU A 118 0.77 -21.94 9.55
C GLU A 118 -0.55 -21.57 10.22
N ALA A 119 -1.57 -21.29 9.43
CA ALA A 119 -2.90 -20.97 9.92
C ALA A 119 -3.92 -21.99 9.37
N PRO A 120 -4.48 -22.89 10.21
CA PRO A 120 -5.46 -23.86 9.75
C PRO A 120 -6.73 -23.18 9.26
N TRP A 121 -7.36 -23.76 8.25
CA TRP A 121 -8.73 -23.41 7.87
C TRP A 121 -9.69 -23.83 8.97
N SER A 122 -10.77 -23.07 9.13
CA SER A 122 -11.82 -23.40 10.10
C SER A 122 -12.56 -24.68 9.69
N GLY A 123 -13.14 -25.39 10.66
CA GLY A 123 -13.96 -26.57 10.39
C GLY A 123 -15.13 -26.26 9.44
N ASN A 124 -15.69 -25.06 9.51
CA ASN A 124 -16.75 -24.61 8.60
C ASN A 124 -16.25 -24.48 7.16
N ALA A 125 -15.03 -23.98 6.94
CA ALA A 125 -14.45 -23.90 5.61
C ALA A 125 -14.20 -25.30 5.03
N ILE A 126 -13.71 -26.23 5.85
CA ILE A 126 -13.52 -27.64 5.45
C ILE A 126 -14.85 -28.28 5.07
N ALA A 127 -15.88 -28.13 5.91
CA ALA A 127 -17.22 -28.66 5.66
C ALA A 127 -17.85 -28.06 4.38
N TRP A 128 -17.65 -26.76 4.14
CA TRP A 128 -18.12 -26.10 2.93
C TRP A 128 -17.45 -26.68 1.68
N VAL A 129 -16.12 -26.87 1.68
CA VAL A 129 -15.41 -27.46 0.54
C VAL A 129 -15.90 -28.88 0.27
N ASN A 130 -16.08 -29.71 1.30
CA ASN A 130 -16.61 -31.06 1.13
C ASN A 130 -18.02 -31.06 0.53
N SER A 131 -18.87 -30.11 0.95
CA SER A 131 -20.19 -29.93 0.34
C SER A 131 -20.11 -29.51 -1.13
N GLN A 132 -19.05 -28.82 -1.57
CA GLN A 132 -18.83 -28.50 -2.98
C GLN A 132 -18.31 -29.69 -3.79
N ILE A 133 -17.51 -30.56 -3.16
CA ILE A 133 -17.09 -31.83 -3.77
C ILE A 133 -18.32 -32.69 -4.04
N ASP A 134 -19.25 -32.80 -3.09
CA ASP A 134 -20.50 -33.55 -3.25
C ASP A 134 -21.38 -33.01 -4.39
N ARG A 135 -21.37 -31.69 -4.60
CA ARG A 135 -22.09 -31.02 -5.70
C ARG A 135 -21.38 -31.13 -7.06
N GLY A 136 -20.13 -31.62 -7.09
CA GLY A 136 -19.30 -31.66 -8.30
C GLY A 136 -18.79 -30.29 -8.75
N GLU A 137 -18.91 -29.25 -7.90
CA GLU A 137 -18.44 -27.88 -8.21
C GLU A 137 -16.93 -27.73 -8.01
N VAL A 138 -16.37 -28.47 -7.05
CA VAL A 138 -14.93 -28.53 -6.78
C VAL A 138 -14.46 -29.96 -6.95
N THR A 139 -13.54 -30.20 -7.89
CA THR A 139 -12.94 -31.52 -8.09
C THR A 139 -11.51 -31.50 -7.58
N LEU A 140 -11.24 -32.28 -6.52
CA LEU A 140 -9.89 -32.55 -6.03
C LEU A 140 -9.42 -33.91 -6.58
N ILE A 141 -9.34 -34.92 -5.73
CA ILE A 141 -9.07 -36.31 -6.11
C ILE A 141 -10.37 -37.09 -5.98
N GLU A 142 -10.72 -37.86 -7.01
CA GLU A 142 -11.95 -38.65 -7.04
C GLU A 142 -12.05 -39.57 -5.81
N GLY A 143 -13.21 -39.51 -5.15
CA GLY A 143 -13.48 -40.30 -3.94
C GLY A 143 -12.76 -39.83 -2.67
N MET A 144 -12.07 -38.69 -2.69
CA MET A 144 -11.41 -38.13 -1.51
C MET A 144 -12.07 -36.83 -1.02
N TYR A 145 -12.07 -36.67 0.30
CA TYR A 145 -12.61 -35.49 0.99
C TYR A 145 -11.50 -34.73 1.70
N LEU A 146 -11.67 -33.42 1.83
CA LEU A 146 -10.77 -32.56 2.56
C LEU A 146 -10.87 -32.88 4.06
N ALA A 147 -9.77 -33.33 4.66
CA ALA A 147 -9.66 -33.61 6.09
C ALA A 147 -9.14 -32.40 6.86
N SER A 148 -8.14 -31.71 6.30
CA SER A 148 -7.59 -30.50 6.88
C SER A 148 -6.96 -29.64 5.79
N ALA A 149 -7.02 -28.33 5.94
CA ALA A 149 -6.26 -27.40 5.11
C ALA A 149 -5.60 -26.33 5.99
N ARG A 150 -4.44 -25.84 5.57
CA ARG A 150 -3.69 -24.80 6.29
C ARG A 150 -3.06 -23.84 5.28
N ARG A 151 -3.20 -22.55 5.55
CA ARG A 151 -2.42 -21.51 4.89
C ARG A 151 -1.01 -21.54 5.44
N VAL A 152 -0.04 -21.46 4.55
CA VAL A 152 1.38 -21.40 4.90
C VAL A 152 1.94 -20.09 4.36
N VAL A 153 2.53 -19.31 5.26
CA VAL A 153 3.16 -18.03 4.96
C VAL A 153 4.63 -18.11 5.38
N SER A 154 5.53 -17.68 4.51
CA SER A 154 6.96 -17.63 4.82
C SER A 154 7.24 -16.56 5.87
N VAL A 155 8.13 -16.83 6.83
CA VAL A 155 8.62 -15.79 7.76
C VAL A 155 9.33 -14.66 7.01
N GLY A 156 9.91 -14.93 5.85
CA GLY A 156 10.45 -13.91 4.95
C GLY A 156 9.43 -12.81 4.60
N ARG A 157 8.14 -13.17 4.48
CA ARG A 157 7.09 -12.17 4.22
C ARG A 157 6.87 -11.24 5.42
N VAL A 158 7.00 -11.75 6.64
CA VAL A 158 6.93 -10.95 7.88
C VAL A 158 8.11 -9.99 7.96
N ILE A 159 9.31 -10.48 7.65
CA ILE A 159 10.52 -9.65 7.53
C ILE A 159 10.27 -8.51 6.54
N SER A 160 9.71 -8.81 5.36
CA SER A 160 9.39 -7.76 4.38
C SER A 160 8.40 -6.71 4.88
N VAL A 161 7.43 -7.05 5.75
CA VAL A 161 6.53 -6.05 6.37
C VAL A 161 7.34 -5.11 7.27
N ILE A 162 8.19 -5.67 8.12
CA ILE A 162 8.96 -4.90 9.10
C ILE A 162 9.97 -3.99 8.39
N ASP A 163 10.66 -4.51 7.38
CA ASP A 163 11.57 -3.73 6.55
C ASP A 163 10.85 -2.62 5.78
N ALA A 164 9.65 -2.89 5.25
CA ALA A 164 8.84 -1.88 4.58
C ALA A 164 8.47 -0.71 5.52
N VAL A 165 8.22 -0.98 6.81
CA VAL A 165 7.97 0.07 7.81
C VAL A 165 9.26 0.81 8.17
N ARG A 166 10.38 0.08 8.35
CA ARG A 166 11.70 0.68 8.61
C ARG A 166 12.10 1.65 7.49
N ASN A 167 11.98 1.23 6.24
CA ASN A 167 12.33 2.05 5.08
C ASN A 167 11.47 3.31 5.03
N ARG A 168 10.16 3.21 5.29
CA ARG A 168 9.29 4.40 5.39
C ARG A 168 9.70 5.36 6.48
N ILE A 169 10.10 4.85 7.65
CA ILE A 169 10.60 5.70 8.74
C ILE A 169 11.88 6.41 8.30
N LEU A 170 12.79 5.70 7.61
CA LEU A 170 14.02 6.26 7.10
C LEU A 170 13.74 7.35 6.04
N ASP A 171 12.92 7.04 5.04
CA ASP A 171 12.55 7.96 3.97
C ASP A 171 11.85 9.19 4.54
N LEU A 172 10.92 9.00 5.47
CA LEU A 172 10.26 10.08 6.19
C LEU A 172 11.29 10.95 6.92
N ALA A 173 12.21 10.36 7.69
CA ALA A 173 13.20 11.12 8.43
C ALA A 173 14.13 11.93 7.51
N LEU A 174 14.53 11.36 6.37
CA LEU A 174 15.37 12.03 5.37
C LEU A 174 14.64 13.19 4.66
N GLU A 175 13.39 12.98 4.26
CA GLU A 175 12.60 14.06 3.62
C GLU A 175 12.25 15.16 4.63
N LEU A 176 11.97 14.81 5.89
CA LEU A 176 11.78 15.81 6.95
C LEU A 176 13.06 16.60 7.24
N GLU A 177 14.24 15.99 7.16
CA GLU A 177 15.51 16.72 7.32
C GLU A 177 15.72 17.74 6.21
N LYS A 178 15.28 17.47 4.98
CA LYS A 178 15.36 18.42 3.86
C LYS A 178 14.37 19.58 4.01
N VAL A 179 13.15 19.26 4.41
CA VAL A 179 12.01 20.19 4.33
C VAL A 179 11.77 20.94 5.64
N ALA A 180 12.04 20.32 6.78
CA ALA A 180 11.91 20.91 8.11
C ALA A 180 13.15 20.61 9.00
N PRO A 181 14.32 21.21 8.70
CA PRO A 181 15.57 20.91 9.41
C PRO A 181 15.57 21.27 10.91
N ARG A 182 14.64 22.13 11.36
CA ARG A 182 14.50 22.59 12.76
C ARG A 182 13.34 21.93 13.51
N LEU A 183 12.76 20.85 12.97
CA LEU A 183 11.66 20.11 13.61
C LEU A 183 12.04 19.57 15.01
N ASP A 184 13.34 19.46 15.29
CA ASP A 184 13.92 19.05 16.56
C ASP A 184 14.07 20.19 17.59
N GLU A 185 13.99 21.45 17.15
CA GLU A 185 13.99 22.62 18.02
C GLU A 185 12.56 22.88 18.53
N ALA A 186 12.42 23.09 19.85
CA ALA A 186 11.14 23.14 20.57
C ALA A 186 10.22 24.36 20.24
N ASN A 187 10.31 24.92 19.04
CA ASN A 187 9.65 26.15 18.62
C ASN A 187 9.22 26.09 17.14
N VAL A 188 8.47 25.05 16.75
CA VAL A 188 7.87 24.97 15.41
C VAL A 188 6.77 26.05 15.27
N GLN A 189 7.19 27.26 14.89
CA GLN A 189 6.36 28.33 14.38
C GLN A 189 6.48 28.39 12.86
N ALA A 190 5.68 27.59 12.15
CA ALA A 190 5.11 27.96 10.87
C ALA A 190 4.08 26.91 10.46
N VAL A 191 2.83 27.33 10.24
CA VAL A 191 1.79 26.53 9.58
C VAL A 191 2.30 25.95 8.24
N ALA A 192 3.25 26.64 7.59
CA ALA A 192 3.90 26.20 6.35
C ALA A 192 4.73 24.91 6.48
N GLU A 193 5.41 24.69 7.63
CA GLU A 193 6.17 23.45 7.84
C GLU A 193 5.21 22.26 8.05
N ARG A 194 4.02 22.48 8.62
CA ARG A 194 3.02 21.42 8.81
C ARG A 194 2.43 20.91 7.50
N GLU A 195 2.07 21.82 6.59
CA GLU A 195 1.55 21.44 5.27
C GLU A 195 2.59 20.65 4.48
N GLN A 196 3.86 21.04 4.58
CA GLN A 196 4.97 20.37 3.92
C GLN A 196 5.24 18.98 4.53
N VAL A 197 5.22 18.86 5.86
CA VAL A 197 5.40 17.57 6.56
C VAL A 197 4.23 16.62 6.24
N SER A 198 2.99 17.13 6.22
CA SER A 198 1.82 16.36 5.79
C SER A 198 1.95 15.92 4.34
N ALA A 199 2.38 16.81 3.43
CA ALA A 199 2.60 16.46 2.03
C ALA A 199 3.67 15.35 1.86
N VAL A 200 4.78 15.45 2.58
CA VAL A 200 5.84 14.41 2.59
C VAL A 200 5.29 13.09 3.12
N PHE A 201 4.53 13.10 4.22
CA PHE A 201 3.89 11.90 4.76
C PHE A 201 2.93 11.25 3.75
N GLN A 202 2.07 12.05 3.12
CA GLN A 202 1.13 11.58 2.11
C GLN A 202 1.87 10.98 0.91
N THR A 203 3.01 11.56 0.50
CA THR A 203 3.84 11.02 -0.58
C THR A 203 4.57 9.74 -0.19
N ILE A 204 5.08 9.59 1.04
CA ILE A 204 5.90 8.41 1.40
C ILE A 204 5.04 7.25 1.90
N VAL A 205 4.09 7.56 2.78
CA VAL A 205 3.26 6.56 3.45
C VAL A 205 2.04 6.23 2.60
N ASN A 206 1.47 7.22 1.91
CA ASN A 206 0.28 7.02 1.08
C ASN A 206 0.54 6.89 -0.42
N ALA A 207 1.77 7.02 -0.95
CA ALA A 207 2.04 6.69 -2.36
C ALA A 207 1.74 5.22 -2.73
N GLU A 208 1.84 4.30 -1.78
CA GLU A 208 1.36 2.92 -1.97
C GLU A 208 -0.11 2.71 -1.57
N ASN A 209 -0.71 3.69 -0.87
CA ASN A 209 -2.09 3.66 -0.38
C ASN A 209 -2.98 4.71 -1.07
N ALA A 210 -2.82 4.91 -2.37
CA ALA A 210 -3.89 5.50 -3.18
C ALA A 210 -5.08 4.51 -3.23
N TYR A 211 -5.73 4.31 -2.08
CA TYR A 211 -6.98 3.59 -1.90
C TYR A 211 -7.85 4.28 -0.85
N VAL A 212 -8.77 5.08 -1.40
CA VAL A 212 -10.03 5.48 -0.81
C VAL A 212 -10.89 4.21 -0.64
N GLY A 213 -11.27 3.91 0.60
CA GLY A 213 -12.27 2.88 0.87
C GLY A 213 -13.67 3.48 0.82
N ASN A 214 -14.45 3.16 -0.22
CA ASN A 214 -15.80 2.59 -0.05
C ASN A 214 -16.41 2.06 -1.36
N ASN A 215 -17.00 0.86 -1.25
CA ASN A 215 -17.98 0.20 -2.11
C ASN A 215 -17.98 0.38 -3.64
N GLN A 216 -17.75 -0.76 -4.29
CA GLN A 216 -18.22 -1.19 -5.62
C GLN A 216 -17.70 -0.38 -6.82
N THR A 217 -16.90 -1.07 -7.64
CA THR A 217 -16.23 -0.58 -8.86
C THR A 217 -14.94 0.23 -8.60
N ALA A 218 -13.93 -0.43 -8.03
CA ALA A 218 -12.57 0.09 -8.02
C ALA A 218 -12.02 0.12 -9.46
N VAL A 219 -11.96 1.32 -10.05
CA VAL A 219 -11.19 1.55 -11.27
C VAL A 219 -9.75 1.74 -10.85
N HIS A 220 -8.89 0.80 -11.22
CA HIS A 220 -7.46 0.85 -10.95
C HIS A 220 -6.76 1.69 -12.03
N TYR A 221 -6.08 2.76 -11.61
CA TYR A 221 -5.22 3.57 -12.49
C TYR A 221 -3.77 3.22 -12.22
N GLU A 222 -3.18 2.40 -13.08
CA GLU A 222 -1.75 2.15 -13.06
C GLU A 222 -1.02 3.31 -13.75
N VAL A 223 -0.34 4.16 -12.96
CA VAL A 223 0.32 5.37 -13.48
C VAL A 223 1.70 5.00 -14.05
N GLN A 224 1.72 4.41 -15.25
CA GLN A 224 2.94 4.10 -16.01
C GLN A 224 3.32 5.26 -16.98
N VAL A 225 3.47 6.47 -16.45
CA VAL A 225 3.84 7.64 -17.25
C VAL A 225 5.34 7.88 -17.17
N ILE A 226 5.98 7.97 -18.35
CA ILE A 226 7.41 8.21 -18.49
C ILE A 226 7.64 9.72 -18.56
N PRO A 227 8.63 10.27 -17.82
CA PRO A 227 8.93 11.70 -17.85
C PRO A 227 9.12 12.20 -19.28
N GLY A 228 8.27 13.15 -19.68
CA GLY A 228 8.38 13.81 -20.96
C GLY A 228 7.98 13.04 -22.21
N ASP A 229 7.40 11.84 -22.07
CA ASP A 229 6.86 11.06 -23.17
C ASP A 229 5.35 11.31 -23.29
N THR A 230 4.94 12.13 -24.25
CA THR A 230 3.53 12.46 -24.51
C THR A 230 2.71 11.21 -24.84
N GLU A 231 3.26 10.18 -25.50
CA GLU A 231 2.51 8.94 -25.79
C GLU A 231 2.20 8.14 -24.52
N SER A 232 3.08 8.18 -23.51
CA SER A 232 2.81 7.54 -22.21
C SER A 232 1.70 8.25 -21.43
N LEU A 233 1.66 9.60 -21.50
CA LEU A 233 0.61 10.40 -20.87
C LEU A 233 -0.74 10.20 -21.58
N THR A 234 -0.76 10.17 -22.91
CA THR A 234 -1.97 9.91 -23.70
C THR A 234 -2.54 8.53 -23.38
N ARG A 235 -1.72 7.47 -23.37
CA ARG A 235 -2.16 6.11 -23.01
C ARG A 235 -2.75 6.05 -21.60
N PHE A 236 -2.17 6.78 -20.65
CA PHE A 236 -2.70 6.87 -19.30
C PHE A 236 -4.07 7.57 -19.27
N LEU A 237 -4.22 8.69 -19.98
CA LEU A 237 -5.48 9.44 -20.07
C LEU A 237 -6.59 8.67 -20.79
N GLU A 238 -6.24 7.84 -21.77
CA GLU A 238 -7.18 6.91 -22.42
C GLU A 238 -7.74 5.86 -21.45
N GLY A 239 -6.95 5.46 -20.45
CA GLY A 239 -7.38 4.58 -19.36
C GLY A 239 -8.39 5.21 -18.39
N ILE A 240 -8.54 6.54 -18.40
CA ILE A 240 -9.47 7.26 -17.52
C ILE A 240 -10.85 7.32 -18.14
N ARG A 241 -11.77 6.51 -17.60
CA ARG A 241 -13.17 6.51 -17.99
C ARG A 241 -13.90 7.73 -17.41
N GLY A 242 -14.61 8.47 -18.27
CA GLY A 242 -15.40 9.64 -17.88
C GLY A 242 -14.77 11.00 -18.20
N ALA A 243 -13.51 11.04 -18.65
CA ALA A 243 -12.90 12.23 -19.25
C ALA A 243 -13.33 12.36 -20.72
N SER A 244 -13.75 13.55 -21.14
CA SER A 244 -14.03 13.85 -22.55
C SER A 244 -12.73 13.92 -23.35
N GLU A 245 -12.76 13.62 -24.65
CA GLU A 245 -11.58 13.75 -25.52
C GLU A 245 -11.01 15.18 -25.54
N ASP A 246 -11.89 16.19 -25.50
CA ASP A 246 -11.47 17.59 -25.40
C ASP A 246 -10.74 17.88 -24.08
N ASP A 247 -11.21 17.33 -22.95
CA ASP A 247 -10.54 17.50 -21.66
C ASP A 247 -9.16 16.82 -21.62
N LYS A 248 -9.01 15.68 -22.30
CA LYS A 248 -7.71 14.97 -22.42
C LYS A 248 -6.72 15.77 -23.27
N LEU A 249 -7.17 16.30 -24.41
CA LEU A 249 -6.34 17.13 -25.29
C LEU A 249 -5.89 18.41 -24.59
N GLU A 250 -6.80 19.09 -23.87
CA GLU A 250 -6.45 20.29 -23.11
C GLU A 250 -5.49 19.99 -21.96
N LEU A 251 -5.58 18.82 -21.32
CA LEU A 251 -4.63 18.39 -20.29
C LEU A 251 -3.23 18.15 -20.85
N ILE A 252 -3.13 17.50 -22.01
CA ILE A 252 -1.85 17.27 -22.70
C ILE A 252 -1.22 18.61 -23.09
N ALA A 253 -2.00 19.50 -23.71
CA ALA A 253 -1.52 20.82 -24.11
C ALA A 253 -1.05 21.66 -22.91
N ALA A 254 -1.76 21.60 -21.77
CA ALA A 254 -1.37 22.28 -20.54
C ALA A 254 -0.08 21.69 -19.93
N ALA A 255 0.09 20.36 -20.01
CA ALA A 255 1.31 19.69 -19.57
C ALA A 255 2.51 20.12 -20.42
N GLU A 256 2.38 20.07 -21.75
CA GLU A 256 3.43 20.47 -22.69
C GLU A 256 3.83 21.93 -22.51
N ALA A 257 2.86 22.84 -22.39
CA ALA A 257 3.14 24.25 -22.14
C ALA A 257 3.87 24.52 -20.82
N ALA A 258 3.61 23.70 -19.78
CA ALA A 258 4.31 23.79 -18.50
C ALA A 258 5.75 23.28 -18.60
N ARG A 259 6.00 22.22 -19.39
CA ARG A 259 7.35 21.67 -19.58
C ARG A 259 8.25 22.53 -20.46
N GLU A 260 7.69 23.19 -21.46
CA GLU A 260 8.44 24.09 -22.36
C GLU A 260 8.97 25.34 -21.64
N ALA A 261 8.40 25.73 -20.50
CA ALA A 261 8.81 26.94 -19.77
C ALA A 261 10.22 26.83 -19.13
N GLY A 262 10.67 25.61 -18.79
CA GLY A 262 11.95 25.34 -18.14
C GLY A 262 12.08 25.89 -16.71
N PRO A 263 13.07 25.41 -15.92
CA PRO A 263 13.15 25.55 -14.46
C PRO A 263 13.43 26.97 -13.89
N ASP A 264 13.52 28.00 -14.75
CA ASP A 264 13.99 29.35 -14.38
C ASP A 264 12.97 30.46 -14.72
N ALA A 265 11.71 30.11 -15.00
CA ALA A 265 10.70 31.08 -15.45
C ALA A 265 9.59 31.32 -14.40
N VAL A 266 9.27 32.58 -14.11
CA VAL A 266 8.03 32.97 -13.40
C VAL A 266 6.77 32.48 -14.16
N GLU A 267 6.90 32.25 -15.46
CA GLU A 267 5.88 31.59 -16.28
C GLU A 267 5.69 30.10 -15.96
N GLU A 268 6.70 29.40 -15.45
CA GLU A 268 6.62 27.97 -15.10
C GLU A 268 5.61 27.76 -13.97
N ASP A 269 5.72 28.52 -12.87
CA ASP A 269 4.77 28.46 -11.75
C ASP A 269 3.33 28.79 -12.19
N SER A 270 3.17 29.73 -13.12
CA SER A 270 1.86 30.10 -13.66
C SER A 270 1.26 28.99 -14.53
N ARG A 271 2.07 28.36 -15.39
CA ARG A 271 1.63 27.29 -16.30
C ARG A 271 1.46 25.96 -15.58
N LEU A 272 2.27 25.67 -14.56
CA LEU A 272 2.10 24.54 -13.65
C LEU A 272 0.81 24.69 -12.84
N MET A 273 0.51 25.89 -12.31
CA MET A 273 -0.77 26.15 -11.67
C MET A 273 -1.95 26.02 -12.65
N ALA A 274 -1.80 26.44 -13.90
CA ALA A 274 -2.82 26.26 -14.93
C ALA A 274 -3.09 24.78 -15.23
N ALA A 275 -2.03 23.96 -15.36
CA ALA A 275 -2.12 22.52 -15.57
C ALA A 275 -2.77 21.81 -14.37
N MET A 276 -2.39 22.18 -13.14
CA MET A 276 -3.00 21.66 -11.91
C MET A 276 -4.48 22.06 -11.76
N LYS A 277 -4.82 23.30 -12.12
CA LYS A 277 -6.22 23.76 -12.14
C LYS A 277 -7.05 22.97 -13.16
N LYS A 278 -6.47 22.63 -14.31
CA LYS A 278 -7.11 21.81 -15.32
C LYS A 278 -7.31 20.38 -14.83
N VAL A 279 -6.32 19.78 -14.17
CA VAL A 279 -6.47 18.49 -13.47
C VAL A 279 -7.65 18.52 -12.50
N GLY A 280 -7.77 19.56 -11.68
CA GLY A 280 -8.90 19.72 -10.75
C GLY A 280 -10.25 19.84 -11.47
N SER A 281 -10.32 20.58 -12.58
CA SER A 281 -11.54 20.69 -13.39
C SER A 281 -11.95 19.36 -14.02
N VAL A 282 -11.00 18.57 -14.52
CA VAL A 282 -11.28 17.28 -15.16
C VAL A 282 -11.66 16.25 -14.10
N ALA A 283 -10.95 16.22 -12.97
CA ALA A 283 -11.30 15.39 -11.81
C ALA A 283 -12.73 15.68 -11.29
N GLY A 284 -13.11 16.96 -11.19
CA GLY A 284 -14.45 17.36 -10.78
C GLY A 284 -15.55 16.93 -11.74
N LYS A 285 -15.28 16.89 -13.05
CA LYS A 285 -16.21 16.38 -14.08
C LYS A 285 -16.34 14.86 -14.03
N ILE A 286 -15.25 14.13 -13.78
CA ILE A 286 -15.24 12.68 -13.65
C ILE A 286 -15.99 12.25 -12.37
N GLY A 287 -15.96 13.08 -11.32
CA GLY A 287 -16.65 12.80 -10.05
C GLY A 287 -16.02 11.66 -9.24
N GLN A 288 -14.86 11.14 -9.69
CA GLN A 288 -14.09 10.12 -8.99
C GLN A 288 -12.81 10.76 -8.44
N GLU A 289 -12.73 10.81 -7.10
CA GLU A 289 -11.58 11.37 -6.39
C GLU A 289 -10.27 10.65 -6.75
N ALA A 290 -10.33 9.32 -6.96
CA ALA A 290 -9.20 8.50 -7.39
C ALA A 290 -8.65 8.89 -8.78
N ALA A 291 -9.51 9.32 -9.71
CA ALA A 291 -9.07 9.78 -11.02
C ALA A 291 -8.33 11.11 -10.92
N GLY A 292 -8.76 12.01 -10.01
CA GLY A 292 -8.06 13.27 -9.76
C GLY A 292 -6.67 13.09 -9.18
N VAL A 293 -6.52 12.17 -8.23
CA VAL A 293 -5.20 11.82 -7.66
C VAL A 293 -4.30 11.19 -8.71
N ALA A 294 -4.82 10.25 -9.52
CA ALA A 294 -4.05 9.60 -10.57
C ALA A 294 -3.62 10.59 -11.67
N LEU A 295 -4.51 11.51 -12.08
CA LEU A 295 -4.20 12.60 -13.01
C LEU A 295 -3.09 13.51 -12.50
N LYS A 296 -3.15 13.89 -11.22
CA LYS A 296 -2.13 14.73 -10.58
C LYS A 296 -0.77 14.02 -10.57
N LEU A 297 -0.74 12.75 -10.18
CA LEU A 297 0.49 11.96 -10.12
C LEU A 297 1.09 11.72 -11.52
N ALA A 298 0.25 11.44 -12.51
CA ALA A 298 0.65 11.28 -13.90
C ALA A 298 1.29 12.57 -14.45
N LEU A 299 0.67 13.71 -14.18
CA LEU A 299 1.18 15.02 -14.60
C LEU A 299 2.52 15.34 -13.92
N GLN A 300 2.65 15.11 -12.61
CA GLN A 300 3.91 15.33 -11.88
C GLN A 300 5.05 14.45 -12.41
N ARG A 301 4.78 13.15 -12.61
CA ARG A 301 5.74 12.22 -13.21
C ARG A 301 6.15 12.63 -14.62
N TRP A 302 5.19 13.06 -15.43
CA TRP A 302 5.45 13.50 -16.80
C TRP A 302 6.31 14.76 -16.86
N LEU A 303 6.07 15.72 -15.94
CA LEU A 303 6.84 16.96 -15.83
C LEU A 303 8.25 16.75 -15.26
N GLY A 304 8.56 15.55 -14.75
CA GLY A 304 9.86 15.23 -14.14
C GLY A 304 9.99 15.68 -12.69
N GLY A 305 8.87 16.03 -12.03
CA GLY A 305 8.83 16.29 -10.60
C GLY A 305 8.80 14.96 -9.83
N SER A 306 9.89 14.70 -9.11
CA SER A 306 10.01 13.64 -8.10
C SER A 306 9.00 13.81 -6.97
#